data_AF-A0A351DWE2-F1
#
_entry.id   AF-A0A351DWE2-F1
#
_cell.length_a   1.000
_cell.length_b   1.000
_cell.length_c   1.000
_cell.angle_alpha   90.00
_cell.angle_beta   90.00
_cell.angle_gamma   90.00
#
_symmetry.space_group_name_H-M   'P 1'
#
loop_
_entity.id
_entity.type
_entity.pdbx_description
1 polymer ?
#
loop_
_entity_poly.entity_id
_entity_poly.type
_entity_poly.pdbx_seq_one_letter_code
_entity_poly.pdbx_strand_id
1 'polypeptide(L)'
;MPRLNRNLHVALHVLAMLVAAWGLGGAPTALAPWACIATHGLGAFTHKAETNASSDTEFLAIVRVSLGIVACLIAAGQHWVTGTTGPEFVVIAMASLLLEAARPQKG
;
A
#
# COMPACT_ATOMS: atom_id res chain seq x y z
N MET A 1 0.70 -17.76 -3.52
CA MET A 1 -0.54 -17.23 -2.90
C MET A 1 -1.67 -17.27 -3.90
N PRO A 2 -2.93 -17.49 -3.47
CA PRO A 2 -4.08 -17.35 -4.36
C PRO A 2 -4.16 -15.91 -4.88
N ARG A 3 -4.46 -15.75 -6.17
CA ARG A 3 -4.59 -14.43 -6.81
C ARG A 3 -5.97 -13.84 -6.56
N LEU A 4 -6.02 -12.53 -6.35
CA LEU A 4 -7.27 -11.81 -6.19
C LEU A 4 -7.86 -11.38 -7.53
N ASN A 5 -9.18 -11.23 -7.57
CA ASN A 5 -9.84 -10.49 -8.63
C ASN A 5 -9.36 -9.03 -8.62
N ARG A 6 -9.13 -8.43 -9.79
CA ARG A 6 -8.64 -7.04 -9.94
C ARG A 6 -9.48 -6.01 -9.20
N ASN A 7 -10.81 -6.11 -9.27
CA ASN A 7 -11.72 -5.18 -8.60
C ASN A 7 -11.60 -5.28 -7.08
N LEU A 8 -11.56 -6.51 -6.55
CA LEU A 8 -11.38 -6.74 -5.12
C LEU A 8 -10.00 -6.24 -4.66
N HIS A 9 -8.96 -6.52 -5.43
CA HIS A 9 -7.61 -6.08 -5.13
C HIS A 9 -7.50 -4.54 -5.08
N VAL A 10 -8.06 -3.83 -6.07
CA VAL A 10 -8.13 -2.36 -6.07
C VAL A 10 -8.97 -1.84 -4.89
N ALA A 11 -10.12 -2.46 -4.61
CA ALA A 11 -10.97 -2.07 -3.49
C ALA A 11 -10.25 -2.19 -2.13
N LEU A 12 -9.43 -3.23 -1.94
CA LEU A 12 -8.61 -3.40 -0.73
C LEU A 12 -7.55 -2.31 -0.59
N HIS A 13 -6.89 -1.92 -1.69
CA HIS A 13 -6.00 -0.77 -1.67
C HIS A 13 -6.74 0.52 -1.30
N VAL A 14 -7.90 0.79 -1.91
CA VAL A 14 -8.71 1.98 -1.60
C VAL A 14 -9.15 1.98 -0.14
N LEU A 15 -9.60 0.84 0.39
CA LEU A 15 -10.00 0.72 1.79
C LEU A 15 -8.83 1.03 2.73
N ALA A 16 -7.67 0.42 2.49
CA ALA A 16 -6.48 0.66 3.29
C ALA A 16 -6.02 2.12 3.24
N MET A 17 -6.12 2.76 2.06
CA MET A 17 -5.85 4.18 1.88
C MET A 17 -6.81 5.06 2.69
N LEU A 18 -8.11 4.73 2.71
CA LEU A 18 -9.12 5.46 3.50
C LEU A 18 -8.88 5.32 5.01
N VAL A 19 -8.52 4.12 5.48
CA VAL A 19 -8.17 3.90 6.90
C VAL A 19 -6.92 4.70 7.27
N ALA A 20 -5.90 4.71 6.41
CA ALA A 20 -4.71 5.53 6.64
C ALA A 20 -5.02 7.04 6.65
N ALA A 21 -5.90 7.50 5.75
CA ALA A 21 -6.34 8.89 5.70
C ALA A 21 -7.13 9.29 6.95
N TRP A 22 -7.96 8.40 7.49
CA TRP A 22 -8.62 8.63 8.78
C TRP A 22 -7.60 8.84 9.91
N GLY A 23 -6.51 8.08 9.89
CA GLY A 23 -5.38 8.19 10.82
C GLY A 23 -4.73 9.58 10.89
N LEU A 24 -4.80 10.36 9.79
CA LEU A 24 -4.28 11.73 9.77
C LEU A 24 -5.03 12.68 10.71
N GLY A 25 -6.29 12.38 11.05
CA GLY A 25 -7.06 13.20 11.99
C GLY A 25 -6.50 13.17 13.42
N GLY A 26 -5.83 12.08 13.80
CA GLY A 26 -5.20 11.93 15.12
C GLY A 26 -3.73 12.34 15.16
N ALA A 27 -3.00 12.23 14.05
CA ALA A 27 -1.57 12.50 13.97
C ALA A 27 -1.16 13.06 12.58
N PRO A 28 -1.51 14.31 12.25
CA PRO A 28 -1.38 14.85 10.88
C PRO A 28 0.08 15.01 10.42
N THR A 29 1.02 15.16 11.35
CA THR A 29 2.46 15.30 11.09
C THR A 29 3.20 13.96 11.09
N ALA A 30 2.54 12.86 11.46
CA ALA A 30 3.14 11.54 11.42
C ALA A 30 3.30 11.04 9.98
N LEU A 31 4.41 10.36 9.69
CA LEU A 31 4.76 9.91 8.35
C LEU A 31 4.10 8.57 7.97
N ALA A 32 3.78 7.70 8.95
CA ALA A 32 3.23 6.38 8.69
C ALA A 32 1.87 6.41 7.97
N PRO A 33 0.90 7.29 8.35
CA PRO A 33 -0.34 7.44 7.60
C PRO A 33 -0.07 7.87 6.16
N TRP A 34 0.81 8.85 5.94
CA TRP A 34 1.18 9.32 4.59
C TRP A 34 1.85 8.24 3.75
N ALA A 35 2.77 7.46 4.34
CA ALA A 35 3.43 6.35 3.67
C ALA A 35 2.44 5.25 3.28
N CYS A 36 1.47 4.96 4.15
CA CYS A 36 0.38 4.02 3.87
C CYS A 36 -0.52 4.52 2.73
N ILE A 37 -0.90 5.81 2.74
CA ILE A 37 -1.66 6.43 1.64
C ILE A 37 -0.88 6.33 0.33
N ALA A 38 0.43 6.60 0.34
CA ALA A 38 1.26 6.55 -0.86
C ALA A 38 1.36 5.12 -1.44
N THR A 39 1.69 4.12 -0.62
CA THR A 39 1.80 2.73 -1.10
C THR A 39 0.47 2.19 -1.60
N HIS A 40 -0.62 2.43 -0.88
CA HIS A 40 -1.93 1.92 -1.29
C HIS A 40 -2.54 2.71 -2.45
N GLY A 41 -2.34 4.02 -2.49
CA GLY A 41 -2.71 4.85 -3.63
C GLY A 41 -2.01 4.37 -4.90
N LEU A 42 -0.69 4.17 -4.86
CA LEU A 42 0.07 3.64 -5.99
C LEU A 42 -0.50 2.29 -6.46
N GLY A 43 -0.79 1.36 -5.54
CA GLY A 43 -1.46 0.10 -5.87
C GLY A 43 -2.80 0.31 -6.60
N ALA A 44 -3.70 1.12 -6.03
CA ALA A 44 -5.00 1.39 -6.62
C ALA A 44 -4.93 2.02 -8.02
N PHE A 45 -3.98 2.94 -8.25
CA PHE A 45 -3.81 3.61 -9.55
C PHE A 45 -3.15 2.71 -10.59
N THR A 46 -2.08 2.02 -10.23
CA THR A 46 -1.26 1.27 -11.20
C THR A 46 -1.90 -0.04 -11.61
N HIS A 47 -2.71 -0.70 -10.76
CA HIS A 47 -3.44 -1.90 -11.18
C HIS A 47 -4.54 -1.61 -12.21
N LYS A 48 -5.00 -0.36 -12.34
CA LYS A 48 -5.80 0.04 -13.52
C LYS A 48 -4.91 0.22 -14.75
N ALA A 49 -3.73 0.83 -14.62
CA ALA A 49 -2.80 1.01 -15.73
C ALA A 49 -2.30 -0.31 -16.34
N GLU A 50 -2.20 -1.37 -15.55
CA GLU A 50 -1.79 -2.71 -16.00
C GLU A 50 -2.75 -3.37 -17.00
N THR A 51 -3.97 -2.85 -17.18
CA THR A 51 -4.87 -3.32 -18.25
C THR A 51 -4.46 -2.78 -19.62
N ASN A 52 -3.51 -1.84 -19.69
CA ASN A 52 -2.94 -1.35 -20.93
C ASN A 52 -1.81 -2.30 -21.39
N ALA A 53 -1.91 -2.79 -22.62
CA ALA A 53 -0.92 -3.70 -23.21
C ALA A 53 0.51 -3.12 -23.25
N SER A 54 0.65 -1.79 -23.37
CA SER A 54 1.94 -1.10 -23.42
C SER A 54 2.58 -0.83 -22.06
N SER A 55 1.91 -1.18 -20.96
CA SER A 55 2.45 -0.92 -19.62
C SER A 55 3.55 -1.92 -19.26
N ASP A 56 4.69 -1.37 -18.80
CA ASP A 56 5.76 -2.15 -18.16
C ASP A 56 5.31 -2.59 -16.76
N THR A 57 4.68 -3.76 -16.73
CA THR A 57 4.09 -4.32 -15.52
C THR A 57 5.12 -4.84 -14.52
N GLU A 58 6.36 -5.09 -14.96
CA GLU A 58 7.44 -5.51 -14.08
C GLU A 58 8.03 -4.30 -13.34
N PHE A 59 8.28 -3.21 -14.06
CA PHE A 59 8.68 -1.95 -13.45
C PHE A 59 7.66 -1.48 -12.41
N LEU A 60 6.36 -1.49 -12.74
CA LEU A 60 5.31 -1.13 -11.79
C LEU A 60 5.29 -2.01 -10.54
N ALA A 61 5.53 -3.32 -10.69
CA ALA A 61 5.63 -4.23 -9.55
C ALA A 61 6.85 -3.87 -8.66
N ILE A 62 8.01 -3.59 -9.26
CA ILE A 62 9.21 -3.16 -8.52
C ILE A 62 8.95 -1.88 -7.74
N VAL A 63 8.32 -0.88 -8.35
CA VAL A 63 8.01 0.39 -7.66
C VAL A 63 7.07 0.13 -6.47
N ARG A 64 6.02 -0.69 -6.65
CA ARG A 64 5.09 -1.01 -5.56
C ARG A 64 5.74 -1.77 -4.41
N VAL A 65 6.54 -2.79 -4.71
CA VAL A 65 7.29 -3.53 -3.68
C VAL A 65 8.25 -2.60 -2.94
N SER A 66 9.00 -1.78 -3.67
CA SER A 66 9.97 -0.86 -3.08
C SER A 66 9.29 0.15 -2.15
N LEU A 67 8.19 0.74 -2.61
CA LEU A 67 7.41 1.69 -1.80
C LEU A 67 6.74 1.00 -0.60
N GLY A 68 6.26 -0.24 -0.76
CA GLY A 68 5.71 -1.04 0.34
C GLY A 68 6.74 -1.35 1.43
N ILE A 69 7.99 -1.68 1.04
CA ILE A 69 9.09 -1.87 1.99
C ILE A 69 9.39 -0.56 2.74
N VAL A 70 9.49 0.55 2.02
CA VAL A 70 9.71 1.88 2.64
C VAL A 70 8.58 2.23 3.60
N ALA A 71 7.32 1.98 3.23
CA ALA A 71 6.17 2.22 4.10
C ALA A 71 6.22 1.34 5.36
N CYS A 72 6.63 0.08 5.25
CA CYS A 72 6.82 -0.81 6.40
C CYS A 72 7.91 -0.28 7.34
N LEU A 73 9.05 0.17 6.80
CA LEU A 73 10.14 0.73 7.61
C LEU A 73 9.72 2.01 8.33
N ILE A 74 9.01 2.92 7.65
CA ILE A 74 8.49 4.16 8.25
C ILE A 74 7.50 3.83 9.36
N ALA A 75 6.51 2.96 9.09
CA ALA A 75 5.50 2.60 10.09
C ALA A 75 6.11 1.87 11.29
N ALA A 76 7.02 0.93 11.04
CA ALA A 76 7.78 0.23 12.08
C ALA A 76 8.59 1.20 12.94
N GLY A 77 9.32 2.12 12.32
CA GLY A 77 10.09 3.15 13.01
C GLY A 77 9.20 4.06 13.85
N GLN A 78 8.06 4.49 13.29
CA GLN A 78 7.15 5.37 14.01
C GLN A 78 6.41 4.69 15.17
N HIS A 79 6.14 3.39 15.06
CA HIS A 79 5.51 2.62 16.12
C HIS A 79 6.50 2.22 17.23
N TRP A 80 7.61 1.56 16.87
CA TRP A 80 8.52 0.96 17.85
C TRP A 80 9.64 1.88 18.31
N VAL A 81 10.06 2.86 17.51
CA VAL A 81 11.19 3.74 17.85
C VAL A 81 10.70 5.07 18.41
N THR A 82 9.79 5.76 17.72
CA THR A 82 9.33 7.10 18.13
C THR A 82 8.01 7.10 18.89
N GLY A 83 7.23 6.01 18.86
CA GLY A 83 5.93 5.91 19.53
C GLY A 83 4.88 6.91 19.02
N THR A 84 5.07 7.46 17.81
CA THR A 84 4.22 8.54 17.26
C THR A 84 2.94 8.02 16.62
N THR A 85 2.88 6.74 16.27
CA THR A 85 1.74 6.09 15.60
C THR A 85 1.46 4.72 16.18
N GLY A 86 0.22 4.25 16.08
CA GLY A 86 -0.16 2.92 16.54
C GLY A 86 0.29 1.79 15.61
N PRO A 87 0.16 0.53 16.07
CA PRO A 87 0.56 -0.65 15.32
C PRO A 87 -0.28 -0.87 14.05
N GLU A 88 -1.46 -0.27 13.96
CA GLU A 88 -2.34 -0.35 12.79
C GLU A 88 -1.65 0.09 11.50
N PHE A 89 -0.77 1.10 11.55
CA PHE A 89 -0.06 1.55 10.35
C PHE A 89 1.01 0.55 9.89
N VAL A 90 1.57 -0.25 10.81
CA VAL A 90 2.47 -1.34 10.44
C VAL A 90 1.69 -2.42 9.69
N VAL A 91 0.50 -2.77 10.19
CA VAL A 91 -0.38 -3.75 9.56
C VAL A 91 -0.84 -3.27 8.18
N ILE A 92 -1.25 -2.01 8.07
CA ILE A 92 -1.66 -1.41 6.80
C ILE A 92 -0.48 -1.40 5.81
N ALA A 93 0.69 -0.92 6.22
CA ALA A 93 1.87 -0.94 5.35
C ALA A 93 2.22 -2.35 4.88
N MET A 94 2.22 -3.35 5.77
CA MET A 94 2.45 -4.76 5.40
C MET A 94 1.39 -5.29 4.43
N ALA A 95 0.14 -4.87 4.58
CA ALA A 95 -0.93 -5.27 3.67
C ALA A 95 -0.63 -4.86 2.22
N SER A 96 0.11 -3.77 1.98
CA SER A 96 0.52 -3.41 0.61
C SER A 96 1.43 -4.46 -0.05
N LEU A 97 2.35 -5.06 0.70
CA LEU A 97 3.22 -6.14 0.21
C LEU A 97 2.44 -7.46 0.05
N LEU A 98 1.53 -7.75 0.97
CA LEU A 98 0.66 -8.93 0.87
C LEU A 98 -0.28 -8.84 -0.35
N LEU A 99 -0.80 -7.64 -0.63
CA LEU A 99 -1.59 -7.40 -1.82
C LEU A 99 -0.75 -7.63 -3.07
N GLU A 100 0.46 -7.08 -3.16
CA GLU A 100 1.34 -7.35 -4.32
C GLU A 100 1.62 -8.85 -4.51
N ALA A 101 1.84 -9.60 -3.43
CA ALA A 101 2.00 -11.06 -3.50
C ALA A 101 0.73 -11.79 -4.01
N ALA A 102 -0.45 -11.19 -3.83
CA ALA A 102 -1.74 -11.66 -4.30
C ALA A 102 -2.23 -10.95 -5.59
N ARG A 103 -1.32 -10.26 -6.30
CA ARG A 103 -1.61 -9.47 -7.49
C ARG A 103 -2.35 -10.28 -8.58
N PRO A 104 -3.37 -9.69 -9.24
CA PRO A 104 -4.07 -10.31 -10.36
C PRO A 104 -3.12 -10.56 -11.55
N GLN A 105 -3.39 -11.61 -12.34
CA GLN A 105 -2.69 -11.81 -13.61
C GLN A 105 -3.01 -10.69 -14.61
N LYS A 106 -2.07 -10.45 -15.52
CA LYS A 106 -2.35 -9.76 -16.79
C LYS A 106 -3.38 -10.64 -17.51
N GLY A 107 -4.59 -10.09 -17.69
CA GLY A 107 -5.65 -10.71 -18.48
C GLY A 107 -5.42 -10.43 -19.95
#